data_AF-A0AAW1EWH0-F1
#
_entry.id   AF-A0AAW1EWH0-F1
#
_cell.length_a   1.000
_cell.length_b   1.000
_cell.length_c   1.000
_cell.angle_alpha   90.00
_cell.angle_beta   90.00
_cell.angle_gamma   90.00
#
_symmetry.space_group_name_H-M   'P 1'
#
loop_
_entity.id
_entity.type
_entity.pdbx_description
1 polymer ?
#
loop_
_entity_poly.entity_id
_entity_poly.type
_entity_poly.pdbx_seq_one_letter_code
_entity_poly.pdbx_strand_id
1 'polypeptide(L)'
;MNKVFTGTSGKIQDDLISAIAEVMGEEIRREINQAPFVAVMVDETTDVSNRAQLALMVRDVTDTGVKERFVRFDDVTGNKRVDDIAALLIRFLEDHDCLDKVMALLK
;
A
#
# COMPACT_ATOMS: atom_id res chain seq x y z
N MET A 1 -34.83 -27.70 -12.61
CA MET A 1 -33.35 -27.76 -12.60
C MET A 1 -32.85 -26.32 -12.53
N ASN A 2 -32.61 -25.79 -11.32
CA ASN A 2 -32.14 -24.41 -11.14
C ASN A 2 -30.66 -24.36 -11.50
N LYS A 3 -30.33 -23.74 -12.64
CA LYS A 3 -28.96 -23.32 -12.91
C LYS A 3 -28.65 -22.17 -11.95
N VAL A 4 -27.98 -22.47 -10.85
CA VAL A 4 -27.36 -21.46 -10.00
C VAL A 4 -26.29 -20.79 -10.87
N PHE A 5 -26.44 -19.49 -11.12
CA PHE A 5 -25.41 -18.70 -11.79
C PHE A 5 -24.21 -18.61 -10.83
N THR A 6 -23.17 -19.39 -11.08
CA THR A 6 -21.92 -19.40 -10.29
C THR A 6 -21.01 -18.23 -10.66
N GLY A 7 -21.62 -17.06 -10.93
CA GLY A 7 -21.09 -15.90 -11.68
C GLY A 7 -19.88 -15.18 -11.12
N THR A 8 -19.15 -15.77 -10.21
CA THR A 8 -17.86 -15.29 -9.72
C THR A 8 -16.76 -16.16 -10.29
N SER A 9 -16.58 -16.12 -11.62
CA SER A 9 -15.32 -16.54 -12.23
C SER A 9 -14.19 -15.77 -11.56
N GLY A 10 -13.05 -16.42 -11.26
CA GLY A 10 -11.90 -15.76 -10.61
C GLY A 10 -11.53 -14.44 -11.29
N LYS A 11 -11.63 -14.41 -12.62
CA LYS A 11 -11.42 -13.19 -13.41
C LYS A 11 -12.32 -12.02 -13.01
N ILE A 12 -13.60 -12.26 -12.77
CA ILE A 12 -14.53 -11.18 -12.37
C ILE A 12 -14.18 -10.67 -10.96
N GLN A 13 -13.72 -11.56 -10.07
CA GLN A 13 -13.26 -11.15 -8.74
C GLN A 13 -11.99 -10.29 -8.85
N ASP A 14 -11.02 -10.73 -9.66
CA ASP A 14 -9.76 -10.01 -9.87
C ASP A 14 -9.99 -8.63 -10.53
N ASP A 15 -10.89 -8.55 -11.51
CA ASP A 15 -11.27 -7.31 -12.18
C ASP A 15 -11.90 -6.31 -11.17
N LEU A 16 -12.80 -6.79 -10.30
CA LEU A 16 -13.42 -5.97 -9.26
C LEU A 16 -12.42 -5.51 -8.21
N ILE A 17 -11.52 -6.39 -7.76
CA ILE A 17 -10.46 -6.05 -6.82
C ILE A 17 -9.55 -4.97 -7.41
N SER A 18 -9.18 -5.13 -8.68
CA SER A 18 -8.31 -4.18 -9.39
C SER A 18 -8.97 -2.81 -9.53
N ALA A 19 -10.25 -2.76 -9.92
CA ALA A 19 -10.99 -1.51 -10.05
C ALA A 19 -11.14 -0.77 -8.71
N ILE A 20 -11.39 -1.50 -7.61
CA ILE A 20 -11.46 -0.91 -6.27
C ILE A 20 -10.08 -0.40 -5.83
N ALA A 21 -9.03 -1.20 -6.06
CA ALA A 21 -7.67 -0.83 -5.70
C ALA A 21 -7.19 0.42 -6.45
N GLU A 22 -7.57 0.57 -7.72
CA GLU A 22 -7.29 1.76 -8.52
C GLU A 22 -7.93 3.01 -7.90
N VAL A 23 -9.24 2.99 -7.67
CA VAL A 23 -9.97 4.13 -7.07
C VAL A 23 -9.44 4.46 -5.67
N MET A 24 -9.17 3.44 -4.85
CA MET A 24 -8.57 3.65 -3.53
C MET A 24 -7.16 4.22 -3.62
N GLY A 25 -6.34 3.76 -4.56
CA GLY A 25 -4.98 4.24 -4.76
C GLY A 25 -4.95 5.71 -5.22
N GLU A 26 -5.87 6.11 -6.10
CA GLU A 26 -6.04 7.51 -6.50
C GLU A 26 -6.42 8.40 -5.31
N GLU A 27 -7.35 7.95 -4.46
CA GLU A 27 -7.74 8.67 -3.26
C GLU A 27 -6.59 8.83 -2.28
N ILE A 28 -5.84 7.76 -2.01
CA ILE A 28 -4.65 7.80 -1.14
C ILE A 28 -3.62 8.78 -1.69
N ARG A 29 -3.33 8.73 -3.00
CA ARG A 29 -2.39 9.67 -3.64
C ARG A 29 -2.86 11.11 -3.50
N ARG A 30 -4.17 11.37 -3.65
CA ARG A 30 -4.75 12.70 -3.43
C ARG A 30 -4.55 13.18 -2.00
N GLU A 31 -4.79 12.31 -1.01
CA GLU A 31 -4.59 12.62 0.41
C GLU A 31 -3.12 12.95 0.72
N ILE A 32 -2.17 12.13 0.22
CA ILE A 32 -0.72 12.38 0.33
C ILE A 32 -0.33 13.72 -0.31
N ASN A 33 -0.92 14.04 -1.46
CA ASN A 33 -0.63 15.27 -2.18
C ASN A 33 -1.13 16.52 -1.46
N GLN A 34 -2.26 16.43 -0.76
CA GLN A 34 -2.83 17.51 0.04
C GLN A 34 -2.12 17.67 1.39
N ALA A 35 -1.56 16.60 1.93
CA ALA A 35 -0.82 16.65 3.18
C ALA A 35 0.47 17.48 3.02
N PRO A 36 0.75 18.42 3.94
CA PRO A 36 2.01 19.16 3.93
C PRO A 36 3.21 18.27 4.27
N PHE A 37 2.98 17.27 5.13
CA PHE A 37 3.97 16.31 5.57
C PHE A 37 3.33 14.96 5.79
N VAL A 38 4.11 13.90 5.58
CA VAL A 38 3.68 12.53 5.83
C VAL A 38 4.73 11.77 6.63
N ALA A 39 4.28 10.79 7.41
CA ALA A 39 5.11 9.72 7.96
C ALA A 39 4.85 8.44 7.17
N VAL A 40 5.91 7.71 6.85
CA VAL A 40 5.82 6.39 6.20
C VAL A 40 6.08 5.32 7.24
N MET A 41 5.18 4.34 7.33
CA MET A 41 5.26 3.22 8.25
C MET A 41 5.51 1.94 7.47
N VAL A 42 6.45 1.13 7.96
CA VAL A 42 6.93 -0.06 7.27
C VAL A 42 6.99 -1.21 8.26
N ASP A 43 6.16 -2.22 8.06
CA ASP A 43 6.15 -3.41 8.92
C ASP A 43 6.52 -4.68 8.13
N GLU A 44 7.30 -5.57 8.74
CA GLU A 44 7.59 -6.88 8.16
C GLU A 44 6.53 -7.87 8.65
N THR A 45 5.74 -8.40 7.72
CA THR A 45 4.70 -9.38 7.99
C THR A 45 4.93 -10.65 7.18
N THR A 46 4.32 -11.76 7.60
CA THR A 46 4.35 -13.01 6.86
C THR A 46 2.96 -13.34 6.33
N ASP A 47 2.87 -13.67 5.04
CA ASP A 47 1.61 -14.11 4.46
C ASP A 47 1.21 -15.53 4.94
N VAL A 48 0.03 -15.99 4.50
CA VAL A 48 -0.48 -17.33 4.83
C VAL A 48 0.38 -18.49 4.31
N SER A 49 1.31 -18.21 3.40
CA SER A 49 2.29 -19.15 2.84
C SER A 49 3.67 -19.03 3.51
N ASN A 50 3.78 -18.28 4.61
CA ASN A 50 5.04 -17.94 5.30
C ASN A 50 6.05 -17.17 4.42
N ARG A 51 5.58 -16.43 3.42
CA ARG A 51 6.41 -15.52 2.63
C ARG A 51 6.52 -14.19 3.33
N ALA A 52 7.72 -13.62 3.31
CA ALA A 52 7.97 -12.34 3.95
C ALA A 52 7.48 -11.20 3.05
N GLN A 53 6.73 -10.29 3.63
CA GLN A 53 6.17 -9.13 2.96
C GLN A 53 6.48 -7.88 3.77
N LEU A 54 6.64 -6.75 3.08
CA LEU A 54 6.63 -5.43 3.69
C LEU A 54 5.26 -4.82 3.52
N ALA A 55 4.63 -4.48 4.64
CA ALA A 55 3.42 -3.68 4.69
C ALA A 55 3.80 -2.20 4.68
N LEU A 56 3.34 -1.46 3.68
CA LEU A 56 3.58 -0.03 3.56
C LEU A 56 2.31 0.75 3.90
N MET A 57 2.45 1.68 4.83
CA MET A 57 1.38 2.58 5.22
C MET A 57 1.86 4.03 5.24
N VAL A 58 0.94 4.95 4.98
CA VAL A 58 1.17 6.38 5.17
C VAL A 58 0.32 6.88 6.31
N ARG A 59 0.92 7.73 7.13
CA ARG A 59 0.26 8.45 8.21
C ARG A 59 0.41 9.95 7.98
N ASP A 60 -0.71 10.66 7.90
CA ASP A 60 -0.77 12.11 7.87
C ASP A 60 -1.53 12.66 9.08
N VAL A 61 -1.22 13.89 9.46
CA VAL A 61 -1.92 14.61 10.53
C VAL A 61 -2.78 15.69 9.87
N THR A 62 -4.08 15.60 10.07
CA THR A 62 -5.06 16.57 9.58
C THR A 62 -5.59 17.41 10.74
N ASP A 63 -6.34 18.46 10.42
CA ASP A 63 -7.05 19.28 11.43
C ASP A 63 -8.05 18.46 12.27
N THR A 64 -8.49 17.30 11.76
CA THR A 64 -9.48 16.45 12.42
C THR A 64 -8.88 15.23 13.12
N GLY A 65 -7.57 15.02 13.02
CA GLY A 65 -6.86 13.95 13.72
C GLY A 65 -5.77 13.29 12.88
N VAL A 66 -5.36 12.10 13.32
CA VAL A 66 -4.40 11.27 12.59
C VAL A 66 -5.15 10.38 11.61
N LYS A 67 -4.64 10.30 10.39
CA LYS A 67 -5.21 9.47 9.34
C LYS A 67 -4.14 8.51 8.86
N GLU A 68 -4.53 7.23 8.75
CA GLU A 68 -3.65 6.15 8.33
C GLU A 68 -4.23 5.48 7.09
N ARG A 69 -3.34 5.19 6.14
CA ARG A 69 -3.65 4.54 4.88
C ARG A 69 -2.69 3.40 4.63
N PHE A 70 -3.23 2.19 4.62
CA PHE A 70 -2.54 1.06 4.03
C PHE A 70 -2.46 1.25 2.52
N VAL A 71 -1.26 1.10 1.96
CA VAL A 71 -1.03 1.35 0.53
C VAL A 71 -0.84 0.05 -0.23
N ARG A 72 0.11 -0.78 0.18
CA ARG A 72 0.41 -2.05 -0.49
C ARG A 72 1.26 -2.98 0.37
N PHE A 73 1.29 -4.25 -0.07
CA PHE A 73 2.32 -5.20 0.33
C PHE A 73 3.35 -5.32 -0.78
N ASP A 74 4.61 -5.46 -0.40
CA ASP A 74 5.68 -5.81 -1.31
C ASP A 74 6.34 -7.13 -0.87
N ASP A 75 6.46 -8.10 -1.80
CA ASP A 75 7.11 -9.39 -1.53
C ASP A 75 8.63 -9.18 -1.39
N VAL A 76 9.16 -9.50 -0.21
CA VAL A 76 10.59 -9.39 0.11
C VAL A 76 11.20 -10.74 0.45
N THR A 77 10.51 -11.84 0.14
CA THR A 77 10.97 -13.21 0.47
C THR A 77 12.36 -13.51 -0.10
N GLY A 78 12.67 -12.99 -1.29
CA GLY A 78 13.98 -13.17 -1.94
C GLY A 78 15.03 -12.11 -1.60
N ASN A 79 14.62 -10.92 -1.17
CA ASN A 79 15.48 -9.72 -1.14
C ASN A 79 15.22 -8.92 0.15
N LYS A 80 15.81 -9.38 1.27
CA LYS A 80 15.68 -8.76 2.60
C LYS A 80 16.87 -7.87 2.97
N ARG A 81 17.79 -7.58 2.04
CA ARG A 81 18.96 -6.77 2.38
C ARG A 81 18.49 -5.34 2.61
N VAL A 82 19.21 -4.62 3.47
CA VAL A 82 18.89 -3.22 3.80
C VAL A 82 18.81 -2.36 2.53
N ASP A 83 19.71 -2.59 1.57
CA ASP A 83 19.72 -1.86 0.29
C ASP A 83 18.47 -2.14 -0.57
N ASP A 84 17.96 -3.38 -0.57
CA ASP A 84 16.76 -3.76 -1.32
C ASP A 84 15.52 -3.07 -0.73
N ILE A 85 15.42 -3.08 0.61
CA ILE A 85 14.33 -2.40 1.34
C ILE A 85 14.41 -0.89 1.14
N ALA A 86 15.61 -0.31 1.21
CA ALA A 86 15.79 1.13 0.98
C ALA A 86 15.38 1.53 -0.44
N ALA A 87 15.79 0.74 -1.46
CA ALA A 87 15.38 0.99 -2.84
C ALA A 87 13.87 0.88 -3.03
N LEU A 88 13.22 -0.04 -2.34
CA LEU A 88 11.77 -0.21 -2.36
C LEU A 88 11.04 0.99 -1.74
N LEU A 89 11.55 1.50 -0.61
CA LEU A 89 11.02 2.70 0.03
C LEU A 89 11.23 3.94 -0.83
N ILE A 90 12.39 4.11 -1.46
CA ILE A 90 12.63 5.24 -2.37
C ILE A 90 11.63 5.20 -3.53
N ARG A 91 11.44 4.05 -4.18
CA ARG A 91 10.45 3.89 -5.25
C ARG A 91 9.04 4.22 -4.77
N PHE A 92 8.67 3.75 -3.59
CA PHE A 92 7.39 4.11 -2.97
C PHE A 92 7.21 5.62 -2.86
N LEU A 93 8.22 6.34 -2.38
CA LEU A 93 8.16 7.80 -2.23
C LEU A 93 8.08 8.52 -3.57
N GLU A 94 8.74 8.00 -4.60
CA GLU A 94 8.68 8.49 -5.98
C GLU A 94 7.30 8.23 -6.62
N ASP A 95 6.75 7.02 -6.48
CA ASP A 95 5.43 6.64 -7.03
C ASP A 95 4.26 7.50 -6.50
N HIS A 96 4.46 8.10 -5.32
CA HIS A 96 3.46 8.91 -4.60
C HIS A 96 3.83 10.40 -4.52
N ASP A 97 4.86 10.85 -5.24
CA ASP A 97 5.30 12.25 -5.30
C ASP A 97 5.47 12.90 -3.91
N CYS A 98 6.05 12.17 -2.95
CA CYS A 98 6.10 12.58 -1.55
C CYS A 98 7.49 12.56 -0.92
N LEU A 99 8.54 12.35 -1.72
CA LEU A 99 9.93 12.30 -1.26
C LEU A 99 10.35 13.55 -0.45
N ASP A 100 9.85 14.73 -0.82
CA ASP A 100 10.12 16.01 -0.18
C ASP A 100 9.24 16.30 1.05
N LYS A 101 8.24 15.46 1.31
CA LYS A 101 7.25 15.61 2.40
C LYS A 101 7.49 14.68 3.58
N VAL A 102 8.39 13.70 3.44
CA VAL A 102 8.63 12.71 4.48
C VAL A 102 9.32 13.34 5.68
N MET A 103 8.65 13.31 6.83
CA MET A 103 9.22 13.79 8.10
C MET A 103 9.69 12.67 9.01
N ALA A 104 9.20 11.44 8.81
CA ALA A 104 9.58 10.28 9.60
C ALA A 104 9.38 8.96 8.84
N LEU A 105 10.28 8.01 9.11
CA LEU A 105 10.13 6.59 8.78
C LEU A 105 9.91 5.84 10.09
N LEU A 106 8.77 5.16 10.21
CA LEU A 106 8.39 4.38 11.38
C LEU A 106 8.42 2.89 11.03
N LYS A 107 8.87 2.09 11.99
CA LYS A 107 8.78 0.63 11.95
C LYS A 107 7.71 0.19 12.94
#